data_AF-Q8YRS7-F1
#
_entry.id   AF-Q8YRS7-F1
#
_cell.length_a   1.000
_cell.length_b   1.000
_cell.length_c   1.000
_cell.angle_alpha   90.00
_cell.angle_beta   90.00
_cell.angle_gamma   90.00
#
_symmetry.space_group_name_H-M   'P 1'
#
loop_
_entity.id
_entity.type
_entity.pdbx_description
1 polymer ?
#
loop_
_entity_poly.entity_id
_entity_poly.type
_entity_poly.pdbx_seq_one_letter_code
_entity_poly.pdbx_strand_id
1 'polypeptide(L)'
;MSNNDEILNKLQTIVYQLQVVSSNQIDVLELNQIETDLESILPQLQFEMTDARMDGNWAEANELREAYEECKNALERVRAAIIKSTIIGINQENLTEMRRILDEVQTTSKTQKKLKLIVSSLRLVQKLFR
;
A
#
# COMPACT_ATOMS: atom_id res chain seq x y z
N MET A 1 18.45 3.73 4.00
CA MET A 1 17.27 3.87 3.12
C MET A 1 16.25 4.68 3.90
N SER A 2 15.52 5.61 3.27
CA SER A 2 14.45 6.34 3.98
C SER A 2 13.32 5.35 4.31
N ASN A 3 12.63 5.50 5.43
CA ASN A 3 11.48 4.64 5.75
C ASN A 3 10.42 4.66 4.64
N ASN A 4 10.28 5.77 3.91
CA ASN A 4 9.42 5.85 2.73
C ASN A 4 9.85 4.87 1.62
N ASP A 5 11.15 4.60 1.45
CA ASP A 5 11.64 3.59 0.49
C ASP A 5 11.27 2.17 0.96
N GLU A 6 11.31 1.93 2.26
CA GLU A 6 10.90 0.64 2.83
C GLU A 6 9.40 0.40 2.64
N ILE A 7 8.56 1.41 2.89
CA ILE A 7 7.12 1.35 2.65
C ILE A 7 6.84 1.04 1.16
N LEU A 8 7.54 1.73 0.25
CA LEU A 8 7.40 1.51 -1.19
C LEU A 8 7.83 0.09 -1.60
N ASN A 9 8.90 -0.45 -1.03
CA ASN A 9 9.34 -1.82 -1.29
C ASN A 9 8.32 -2.87 -0.79
N LYS A 10 7.69 -2.62 0.36
CA LYS A 10 6.61 -3.48 0.87
C LYS A 10 5.39 -3.43 -0.04
N LEU A 11 5.01 -2.24 -0.50
CA LEU A 11 3.91 -2.10 -1.48
C LEU A 11 4.22 -2.79 -2.81
N GLN A 12 5.46 -2.74 -3.29
CA GLN A 12 5.90 -3.51 -4.46
C GLN A 12 5.81 -5.01 -4.22
N THR A 13 6.18 -5.47 -3.04
CA THR A 13 6.08 -6.88 -2.64
C THR A 13 4.63 -7.35 -2.67
N ILE A 14 3.70 -6.57 -2.10
CA ILE A 14 2.25 -6.84 -2.13
C ILE A 14 1.75 -6.97 -3.58
N VAL A 15 2.15 -6.06 -4.47
CA VAL A 15 1.74 -6.13 -5.89
C VAL A 15 2.28 -7.38 -6.57
N TYR A 16 3.53 -7.76 -6.29
CA TYR A 16 4.12 -8.97 -6.86
C TYR A 16 3.39 -10.23 -6.39
N GLN A 17 3.07 -10.33 -5.10
CA GLN A 17 2.28 -11.45 -4.56
C GLN A 17 0.93 -11.58 -5.29
N LEU A 18 0.23 -10.46 -5.50
CA LEU A 18 -1.06 -10.43 -6.17
C LEU A 18 -1.00 -10.77 -7.68
N GLN A 19 0.18 -10.71 -8.31
CA GLN A 19 0.37 -11.06 -9.73
C GLN A 19 0.51 -12.55 -9.98
N VAL A 20 1.11 -13.29 -9.03
CA VAL A 20 1.37 -14.73 -9.18
C VAL A 20 0.06 -15.53 -9.14
N VAL A 21 -1.00 -14.92 -8.61
CA VAL A 21 -2.35 -15.49 -8.54
C VAL A 21 -3.01 -15.49 -9.93
N SER A 22 -2.90 -16.62 -10.63
CA SER A 22 -3.62 -16.85 -11.87
C SER A 22 -5.13 -16.85 -11.64
N SER A 23 -5.79 -15.77 -12.06
CA SER A 23 -7.22 -15.65 -12.34
C SER A 23 -8.19 -16.25 -11.30
N ASN A 24 -8.75 -15.35 -10.48
CA ASN A 24 -9.99 -15.46 -9.71
C ASN A 24 -9.95 -16.04 -8.29
N GLN A 25 -8.83 -16.55 -7.80
CA GLN A 25 -8.76 -17.10 -6.43
C GLN A 25 -7.46 -16.68 -5.75
N ILE A 26 -7.48 -15.57 -5.00
CA ILE A 26 -6.41 -15.30 -4.04
C ILE A 26 -6.55 -16.28 -2.89
N ASP A 27 -5.44 -16.93 -2.54
CA ASP A 27 -5.37 -17.78 -1.35
C ASP A 27 -5.48 -16.91 -0.09
N VAL A 28 -6.24 -17.38 0.90
CA VAL A 28 -6.34 -16.76 2.22
C VAL A 28 -4.95 -16.58 2.85
N LEU A 29 -4.01 -17.50 2.59
CA LEU A 29 -2.63 -17.38 3.06
C LEU A 29 -1.91 -16.16 2.48
N GLU A 30 -2.11 -15.85 1.20
CA GLU A 30 -1.54 -14.65 0.57
C GLU A 30 -2.21 -13.38 1.11
N LEU A 31 -3.53 -13.41 1.33
CA LEU A 31 -4.24 -12.28 1.95
C LEU A 31 -3.74 -11.99 3.37
N ASN A 32 -3.48 -13.03 4.17
CA ASN A 32 -2.91 -12.87 5.52
C ASN A 32 -1.49 -12.27 5.48
N GLN A 33 -0.70 -12.60 4.46
CA GLN A 33 0.61 -11.97 4.27
C GLN A 33 0.47 -10.50 3.90
N ILE A 34 -0.44 -10.16 2.99
CA ILE A 34 -0.73 -8.77 2.61
C ILE A 34 -1.25 -7.98 3.82
N GLU A 35 -2.10 -8.59 4.66
CA GLU A 35 -2.55 -8.01 5.92
C GLU A 35 -1.36 -7.67 6.82
N THR A 36 -0.46 -8.64 7.03
CA THR A 36 0.76 -8.48 7.86
C THR A 36 1.65 -7.35 7.32
N ASP A 37 1.82 -7.28 6.00
CA ASP A 37 2.65 -6.26 5.37
C ASP A 37 2.03 -4.86 5.57
N LEU A 38 0.72 -4.72 5.40
CA LEU A 38 -0.01 -3.46 5.66
C LEU A 38 -0.01 -3.07 7.15
N GLU A 39 -0.17 -4.03 8.06
CA GLU A 39 -0.04 -3.79 9.51
C GLU A 39 1.35 -3.26 9.86
N SER A 40 2.39 -3.72 9.17
CA SER A 40 3.76 -3.26 9.39
C SER A 40 4.04 -1.87 8.81
N ILE A 41 3.29 -1.44 7.78
CA ILE A 41 3.42 -0.11 7.16
C ILE A 41 2.79 0.98 8.04
N LEU A 42 1.68 0.69 8.73
CA LEU A 42 1.00 1.65 9.61
C LEU A 42 1.92 2.33 10.65
N PRO A 43 2.69 1.60 11.48
CA PRO A 43 3.59 2.23 12.45
C PRO A 43 4.73 3.00 11.77
N GLN A 44 5.17 2.58 10.57
CA GLN A 44 6.18 3.33 9.80
C GLN A 44 5.64 4.69 9.35
N LEU A 45 4.43 4.72 8.79
CA LEU A 45 3.76 5.97 8.42
C LEU A 45 3.51 6.88 9.63
N GLN A 46 3.14 6.30 10.78
CA GLN A 46 2.93 7.06 12.01
C GLN A 46 4.23 7.65 12.55
N PHE A 47 5.33 6.90 12.47
CA PHE A 47 6.66 7.37 12.83
C PHE A 47 7.08 8.54 11.94
N GLU A 48 7.05 8.37 10.61
CA GLU A 48 7.41 9.43 9.66
C GLU A 48 6.55 10.69 9.84
N MET A 49 5.25 10.51 10.07
CA MET A 49 4.34 11.65 10.32
C MET A 49 4.73 12.41 11.59
N THR A 50 5.19 11.70 12.62
CA THR A 50 5.63 12.30 13.89
C THR A 50 6.94 13.05 13.69
N ASP A 51 7.89 12.44 12.98
CA ASP A 51 9.17 13.05 12.64
C ASP A 51 8.99 14.34 11.83
N ALA A 52 8.18 14.30 10.76
CA ALA A 52 7.86 15.48 9.96
C ALA A 52 7.19 16.61 10.77
N ARG A 53 6.39 16.29 11.79
CA ARG A 53 5.81 17.29 12.71
C ARG A 53 6.87 17.89 13.62
N MET A 54 7.77 17.07 14.15
CA MET A 54 8.86 17.53 15.01
C MET A 54 9.80 18.48 14.26
N ASP A 55 10.02 18.23 12.97
CA ASP A 55 10.80 19.09 12.08
C ASP A 55 10.04 20.31 11.55
N GLY A 56 8.77 20.47 11.93
CA GLY A 56 7.91 21.57 11.47
C GLY A 56 7.49 21.47 10.00
N ASN A 57 7.70 20.34 9.34
CA ASN A 57 7.29 20.09 7.97
C ASN A 57 5.82 19.62 7.90
N TRP A 58 4.91 20.56 8.17
CA TRP A 58 3.47 20.30 8.23
C TRP A 58 2.86 19.80 6.91
N ALA A 59 3.42 20.22 5.77
CA ALA A 59 2.97 19.76 4.46
C ALA A 59 3.23 18.26 4.28
N GLU A 60 4.44 17.82 4.61
CA GLU A 60 4.81 16.40 4.59
C GLU A 60 4.01 15.59 5.61
N ALA A 61 3.85 16.10 6.83
CA ALA A 61 3.02 15.44 7.85
C ALA A 61 1.56 15.27 7.42
N ASN A 62 1.02 16.19 6.62
CA ASN A 62 -0.34 16.07 6.10
C ASN A 62 -0.46 15.03 4.98
N GLU A 63 0.53 14.94 4.09
CA GLU A 63 0.61 13.87 3.08
C GLU A 63 0.79 12.48 3.74
N LEU A 64 1.61 12.39 4.79
CA LEU A 64 1.78 11.17 5.58
C LEU A 64 0.51 10.76 6.34
N ARG A 65 -0.26 11.73 6.83
CA ARG A 65 -1.59 11.49 7.41
C ARG A 65 -2.54 10.88 6.38
N GLU A 66 -2.54 11.40 5.15
CA GLU A 66 -3.34 10.82 4.07
C GLU A 66 -2.89 9.39 3.76
N ALA A 67 -1.60 9.15 3.61
CA ALA A 67 -1.05 7.80 3.41
C ALA A 67 -1.45 6.84 4.54
N TYR A 68 -1.42 7.29 5.79
CA TYR A 68 -1.82 6.49 6.94
C TYR A 68 -3.29 6.06 6.87
N GLU A 69 -4.20 6.99 6.57
CA GLU A 69 -5.63 6.66 6.42
C GLU A 69 -5.88 5.70 5.25
N GLU A 70 -5.20 5.90 4.12
CA GLU A 70 -5.32 4.99 2.97
C GLU A 70 -4.77 3.59 3.30
N CYS A 71 -3.74 3.48 4.14
CA CYS A 71 -3.19 2.20 4.60
C CYS A 71 -4.18 1.47 5.51
N LYS A 72 -4.82 2.21 6.42
CA LYS A 72 -5.85 1.66 7.30
C LYS A 72 -7.06 1.16 6.50
N ASN A 73 -7.52 1.94 5.52
CA ASN A 73 -8.62 1.54 4.64
C ASN A 73 -8.25 0.31 3.80
N ALA A 74 -7.02 0.24 3.28
CA ALA A 74 -6.53 -0.94 2.55
C ALA A 74 -6.53 -2.19 3.45
N LEU A 75 -6.04 -2.06 4.68
CA LEU A 75 -6.02 -3.14 5.67
C LEU A 75 -7.43 -3.65 5.99
N GLU A 76 -8.39 -2.75 6.21
CA GLU A 76 -9.78 -3.12 6.45
C GLU A 76 -10.41 -3.88 5.27
N ARG A 77 -10.07 -3.50 4.03
CA ARG A 77 -10.53 -4.19 2.82
C ARG A 77 -9.94 -5.60 2.70
N VAL A 78 -8.64 -5.75 2.99
CA VAL A 78 -7.96 -7.05 3.00
C VAL A 78 -8.54 -7.97 4.07
N ARG A 79 -8.75 -7.47 5.30
CA ARG A 79 -9.42 -8.20 6.37
C ARG A 79 -10.84 -8.64 5.99
N ALA A 80 -11.60 -7.76 5.37
CA ALA A 80 -12.93 -8.09 4.87
C ALA A 80 -12.87 -9.18 3.78
N ALA A 81 -11.86 -9.16 2.92
CA ALA A 81 -11.61 -10.18 1.90
C ALA A 81 -11.27 -11.54 2.53
N ILE A 82 -10.42 -11.58 3.56
CA ILE A 82 -10.07 -12.78 4.33
C ILE A 82 -11.32 -13.39 4.96
N ILE A 83 -12.12 -12.59 5.67
CA ILE A 83 -13.34 -13.06 6.36
C ILE A 83 -14.37 -13.59 5.35
N LYS A 84 -14.47 -12.97 4.18
CA LYS A 84 -15.47 -13.35 3.17
C LYS A 84 -15.08 -14.59 2.38
N SER A 85 -13.78 -14.92 2.27
CA SER A 85 -13.12 -16.08 1.62
C SER A 85 -13.85 -16.77 0.45
N THR A 86 -14.70 -16.04 -0.27
CA THR A 86 -15.48 -16.48 -1.40
C THR A 86 -14.81 -15.82 -2.60
N ILE A 87 -13.89 -16.57 -3.24
CA ILE A 87 -13.40 -16.37 -4.61
C ILE A 87 -13.48 -14.90 -5.05
N ILE A 88 -12.61 -14.04 -4.49
CA ILE A 88 -12.53 -12.65 -4.92
C ILE A 88 -11.70 -12.63 -6.20
N GLY A 89 -12.38 -12.32 -7.30
CA GLY A 89 -11.71 -11.98 -8.55
C GLY A 89 -10.95 -10.66 -8.39
N ILE A 90 -9.62 -10.71 -8.50
CA ILE A 90 -8.80 -9.50 -8.55
C ILE A 90 -9.18 -8.70 -9.79
N ASN A 91 -9.43 -7.40 -9.63
CA ASN A 91 -9.51 -6.50 -10.76
C ASN A 91 -8.11 -6.32 -11.39
N GLN A 92 -7.87 -7.07 -12.48
CA GLN A 92 -6.58 -7.08 -13.19
C GLN A 92 -6.20 -5.72 -13.80
N GLU A 93 -7.19 -4.88 -14.14
CA GLU A 93 -6.95 -3.52 -14.64
C GLU A 93 -6.35 -2.63 -13.55
N ASN A 94 -6.94 -2.65 -12.35
CA ASN A 94 -6.42 -1.93 -11.19
C ASN A 94 -5.02 -2.45 -10.78
N LEU A 95 -4.76 -3.75 -10.93
CA LEU A 95 -3.46 -4.34 -10.59
C LEU A 95 -2.37 -3.89 -11.58
N THR A 96 -2.72 -3.82 -12.85
CA THR A 96 -1.84 -3.30 -13.91
C THR A 96 -1.54 -1.82 -13.67
N GLU A 97 -2.54 -1.03 -13.28
CA GLU A 97 -2.35 0.38 -12.92
C GLU A 97 -1.43 0.54 -11.70
N MET A 98 -1.61 -0.29 -10.68
CA MET A 98 -0.79 -0.26 -9.46
C MET A 98 0.67 -0.58 -9.75
N ARG A 99 0.92 -1.56 -10.62
CA ARG A 99 2.27 -1.85 -11.11
C ARG A 99 2.90 -0.66 -11.81
N ARG A 100 2.18 -0.02 -12.74
CA ARG A 100 2.71 1.16 -13.45
C ARG A 100 3.13 2.26 -12.48
N ILE A 101 2.29 2.53 -11.48
CA ILE A 101 2.56 3.54 -10.45
C ILE A 101 3.79 3.16 -9.61
N LEU A 102 3.93 1.88 -9.24
CA LEU A 102 5.07 1.42 -8.46
C LEU A 102 6.38 1.28 -9.27
N ASP A 103 6.31 1.03 -10.58
CA ASP A 103 7.49 1.02 -11.45
C ASP A 103 8.01 2.46 -11.66
N GLU A 104 7.13 3.46 -11.68
CA GLU A 104 7.51 4.88 -11.70
C GLU A 104 8.30 5.31 -10.44
N VAL A 105 8.22 4.55 -9.34
CA VAL A 105 8.94 4.79 -8.07
C VAL A 105 10.45 4.60 -8.20
N GLN A 106 10.92 3.59 -8.96
CA GLN A 106 12.35 3.25 -9.04
C GLN A 106 13.21 4.38 -9.63
N THR A 107 12.57 5.38 -10.24
CA THR A 107 13.23 6.54 -10.85
C THR A 107 13.06 7.84 -10.05
N THR A 108 12.31 7.81 -8.94
CA THR A 108 11.83 9.04 -8.26
C THR A 108 12.55 9.29 -6.93
N SER A 109 13.34 10.37 -6.86
CA SER A 109 14.13 10.71 -5.66
C SER A 109 13.46 11.66 -4.67
N LYS A 110 12.39 12.37 -5.04
CA LYS A 110 11.76 13.40 -4.19
C LYS A 110 10.74 12.81 -3.21
N THR A 111 10.87 13.11 -1.92
CA THR A 111 10.00 12.63 -0.83
C THR A 111 8.50 12.87 -1.07
N GLN A 112 8.09 14.07 -1.48
CA GLN A 112 6.69 14.37 -1.82
C GLN A 112 6.14 13.49 -2.96
N LYS A 113 6.98 13.18 -3.95
CA LYS A 113 6.55 12.27 -5.02
C LYS A 113 6.43 10.84 -4.48
N LYS A 114 7.34 10.41 -3.61
CA LYS A 114 7.25 9.09 -2.95
C LYS A 114 5.98 8.96 -2.11
N LEU A 115 5.61 9.98 -1.34
CA LEU A 115 4.35 9.98 -0.56
C LEU A 115 3.11 9.89 -1.45
N LYS A 116 3.08 10.63 -2.56
CA LYS A 116 2.00 10.51 -3.55
C LYS A 116 1.91 9.10 -4.13
N LEU A 117 3.04 8.46 -4.40
CA LEU A 117 3.08 7.08 -4.89
C LEU A 117 2.59 6.10 -3.83
N ILE A 118 2.94 6.28 -2.56
CA ILE A 118 2.40 5.50 -1.43
C ILE A 118 0.88 5.63 -1.37
N VAL A 119 0.35 6.85 -1.35
CA VAL A 119 -1.10 7.14 -1.34
C VAL A 119 -1.81 6.47 -2.52
N SER A 120 -1.30 6.68 -3.75
CA SER A 120 -1.89 6.09 -4.95
C SER A 120 -1.88 4.56 -4.94
N SER A 121 -0.80 3.97 -4.45
CA SER A 121 -0.68 2.50 -4.35
C SER A 121 -1.68 1.95 -3.34
N LEU A 122 -1.79 2.56 -2.16
CA LEU A 122 -2.74 2.13 -1.12
C LEU A 122 -4.20 2.25 -1.59
N ARG A 123 -4.54 3.30 -2.32
CA ARG A 123 -5.86 3.44 -2.97
C ARG A 123 -6.13 2.32 -3.96
N LEU A 124 -5.11 1.88 -4.69
CA LEU A 124 -5.26 0.77 -5.63
C LEU A 124 -5.44 -0.55 -4.91
N VAL A 125 -4.69 -0.83 -3.83
CA VAL A 125 -4.94 -1.99 -2.96
C VAL A 125 -6.41 -2.03 -2.55
N GLN A 126 -6.98 -0.92 -2.08
CA GLN A 126 -8.40 -0.88 -1.72
C GLN A 126 -9.33 -1.23 -2.89
N LYS A 127 -9.04 -0.74 -4.10
CA LYS A 127 -9.85 -1.01 -5.29
C LYS A 127 -9.73 -2.46 -5.77
N LEU A 128 -8.65 -3.17 -5.45
CA LEU A 128 -8.47 -4.58 -5.80
C LEU A 128 -9.44 -5.50 -5.04
N PHE A 129 -9.84 -5.08 -3.84
CA PHE A 129 -10.70 -5.85 -2.93
C PHE A 129 -12.10 -5.25 -2.76
N ARG A 130 -12.56 -4.44 -3.72
CA ARG A 130 -13.88 -3.82 -3.71
C ARG A 130 -14.96 -4.70 -4.32
#